data_AF-A0A1F9IKK5-F1
#
_entry.id   AF-A0A1F9IKK5-F1
#
_cell.length_a   1.000
_cell.length_b   1.000
_cell.length_c   1.000
_cell.angle_alpha   90.00
_cell.angle_beta   90.00
_cell.angle_gamma   90.00
#
_symmetry.space_group_name_H-M   'P 1'
#
loop_
_entity.id
_entity.type
_entity.pdbx_description
1 polymer ?
#
loop_
_entity_poly.entity_id
_entity_poly.type
_entity_poly.pdbx_seq_one_letter_code
_entity_poly.pdbx_strand_id
1 'polypeptide(L)'
;MKLKAIYAFLNLALHFWIRIGKRLVFIKSPGLRDFLAFYREDGIVGLSREDKQKIMQFSHCIGCSLCDASCPGMLEFSRDQFPGPSMFVRSFSRSMIDYSHVPLHQEYCGSCESCESVCPTRIPIHQVYELIHKKQEEQRHHA
;
A
#
# COMPACT_ATOMS: atom_id res chain seq x y z
N MET A 1 24.12 -30.62 39.86
CA MET A 1 23.60 -30.16 38.55
C MET A 1 22.31 -29.34 38.65
N LYS A 2 21.31 -29.73 39.46
CA LYS A 2 20.03 -29.00 39.57
C LYS A 2 20.15 -27.55 40.09
N LEU A 3 21.07 -27.28 41.02
CA LEU A 3 21.24 -25.95 41.62
C LEU A 3 21.69 -24.88 40.61
N LYS A 4 22.62 -25.24 39.70
CA LYS A 4 23.09 -24.33 38.62
C LYS A 4 21.96 -24.04 37.62
N ALA A 5 21.13 -25.03 37.32
CA ALA A 5 19.97 -24.86 36.44
C ALA A 5 18.90 -23.95 37.08
N ILE A 6 18.62 -24.12 38.36
CA ILE A 6 17.68 -23.25 39.11
C ILE A 6 18.20 -21.82 39.16
N TYR A 7 19.49 -21.62 39.46
CA TYR A 7 20.11 -20.29 39.46
C TYR A 7 20.03 -19.62 38.09
N ALA A 8 20.34 -20.35 37.02
CA ALA A 8 20.23 -19.83 35.65
C ALA A 8 18.79 -19.43 35.31
N PHE A 9 17.80 -20.23 35.72
CA PHE A 9 16.39 -19.94 35.47
C PHE A 9 15.90 -18.71 36.24
N LEU A 10 16.28 -18.57 37.51
CA LEU A 10 15.94 -17.40 38.32
C LEU A 10 16.61 -16.12 37.78
N ASN A 11 17.86 -16.21 37.34
CA ASN A 11 18.56 -15.08 36.75
C ASN A 11 17.91 -14.63 35.43
N LEU A 12 17.53 -15.60 34.58
CA LEU A 12 16.81 -15.32 33.35
C LEU A 12 15.46 -14.67 33.64
N ALA A 13 14.69 -15.22 34.59
CA ALA A 13 13.40 -14.66 34.98
C ALA A 13 13.54 -13.23 35.52
N LEU A 14 14.53 -12.98 36.38
CA LEU A 14 14.81 -11.65 36.92
C LEU A 14 15.12 -10.65 35.80
N HIS A 15 16.04 -10.98 34.90
CA HIS A 15 16.37 -10.09 33.77
C HIS A 15 15.22 -9.90 32.79
N PHE A 16 14.40 -10.94 32.57
CA PHE A 16 13.18 -10.85 31.78
C PHE A 16 12.20 -9.84 32.40
N TRP A 17 11.90 -9.96 33.69
CA TRP A 17 10.99 -9.06 34.40
C TRP A 17 11.55 -7.64 34.50
N ILE A 18 12.85 -7.46 34.75
CA ILE A 18 13.49 -6.14 34.73
C ILE A 18 13.34 -5.51 33.35
N ARG A 19 13.56 -6.27 32.27
CA ARG A 19 13.45 -5.75 30.90
C ARG A 19 12.00 -5.42 30.53
N ILE A 20 11.04 -6.23 30.95
CA ILE A 20 9.61 -5.98 30.69
C ILE A 20 9.11 -4.77 31.48
N GLY A 21 9.49 -4.66 32.76
CA GLY A 21 9.16 -3.50 33.60
C GLY A 21 9.80 -2.23 33.05
N LYS A 22 11.08 -2.28 32.65
CA LYS A 22 11.74 -1.14 31.99
C LYS A 22 11.08 -0.78 30.67
N ARG A 23 10.63 -1.76 29.87
CA ARG A 23 9.91 -1.51 28.62
C ARG A 23 8.56 -0.84 28.84
N LEU A 24 7.80 -1.29 29.84
CA LEU A 24 6.49 -0.72 30.17
C LEU A 24 6.58 0.69 30.77
N VAL A 25 7.63 0.99 31.53
CA VAL A 25 7.78 2.29 32.22
C VAL A 25 8.60 3.30 31.42
N PHE A 26 9.68 2.90 30.76
CA PHE A 26 10.66 3.83 30.18
C PHE A 26 10.71 3.84 28.65
N ILE A 27 10.29 2.77 27.98
CA ILE A 27 10.33 2.73 26.50
C ILE A 27 8.98 3.23 25.98
N LYS A 28 8.87 4.55 25.81
CA LYS A 28 7.90 5.08 24.84
C LYS A 28 8.35 4.55 23.48
N SER A 29 7.60 3.62 22.89
CA SER A 29 7.82 3.31 21.47
C SER A 29 7.82 4.65 20.72
N PRO A 30 8.78 4.93 19.82
CA PRO A 30 8.61 6.03 18.89
C PRO A 30 7.21 5.86 18.32
N GLY A 31 6.36 6.85 18.56
CA GLY A 31 4.94 6.67 18.35
C GLY A 31 4.67 6.33 16.89
N LEU A 32 3.46 5.87 16.56
CA LEU A 32 3.02 5.80 15.16
C LEU A 32 3.34 7.11 14.41
N ARG A 33 3.23 8.25 15.10
CA ARG A 33 3.59 9.58 14.60
C ARG A 33 5.07 9.70 14.18
N ASP A 34 6.00 9.30 15.04
CA ASP A 34 7.44 9.44 14.75
C ASP A 34 7.87 8.49 13.63
N PHE A 35 7.28 7.28 13.63
CA PHE A 35 7.45 6.33 12.53
C PHE A 35 6.97 6.93 11.20
N LEU A 36 5.75 7.45 11.15
CA LEU A 36 5.21 8.07 9.93
C LEU A 36 5.97 9.33 9.50
N ALA A 37 6.54 10.08 10.45
CA ALA A 37 7.37 11.24 10.13
C ALA A 37 8.69 10.82 9.46
N PHE A 38 9.31 9.73 9.92
CA PHE A 38 10.57 9.23 9.36
C PHE A 38 10.42 8.76 7.90
N TYR A 39 9.36 8.01 7.60
CA TYR A 39 9.13 7.46 6.25
C TYR A 39 8.37 8.41 5.31
N ARG A 40 8.15 9.65 5.73
CA ARG A 40 7.43 10.65 4.95
C ARG A 40 8.15 10.99 3.65
N GLU A 41 9.46 11.19 3.73
CA GLU A 41 10.30 11.51 2.56
C GLU A 41 10.38 10.33 1.58
N ASP A 42 10.22 9.11 2.08
CA ASP A 42 10.15 7.89 1.26
C ASP A 42 8.78 7.69 0.57
N GLY A 43 7.84 8.63 0.73
CA GLY A 43 6.50 8.55 0.15
C GLY A 43 5.64 7.43 0.75
N ILE A 44 6.01 6.84 1.89
CA ILE A 44 5.26 5.74 2.47
C ILE A 44 4.03 6.29 3.21
N VAL A 45 2.89 6.24 2.53
CA VAL A 45 1.59 6.62 3.10
C VAL A 45 0.88 5.43 3.76
N GLY A 46 0.14 5.72 4.83
CA GLY A 46 -0.60 4.70 5.56
C GLY A 46 -1.80 4.16 4.77
N LEU A 47 -2.03 2.86 4.82
CA LEU A 47 -3.27 2.25 4.34
C LEU A 47 -4.30 2.18 5.46
N SER A 48 -5.50 2.72 5.20
CA SER A 48 -6.64 2.52 6.10
C SER A 48 -7.06 1.05 6.12
N ARG A 49 -7.88 0.66 7.10
CA ARG A 49 -8.45 -0.71 7.14
C ARG A 49 -9.28 -1.02 5.90
N GLU A 50 -10.00 -0.02 5.38
CA GLU A 50 -10.80 -0.14 4.16
C GLU A 50 -9.89 -0.35 2.94
N ASP A 51 -8.84 0.47 2.77
CA ASP A 51 -7.91 0.35 1.63
C ASP A 51 -7.26 -1.05 1.60
N LYS A 52 -6.91 -1.61 2.77
CA LYS A 52 -6.32 -2.97 2.88
C LYS A 52 -7.26 -4.07 2.38
N GLN A 53 -8.56 -3.94 2.61
CA GLN A 53 -9.54 -4.92 2.13
C GLN A 53 -9.65 -4.88 0.60
N LYS A 54 -9.59 -3.68 0.01
CA LYS A 54 -9.64 -3.49 -1.45
C LYS A 54 -8.41 -4.05 -2.16
N ILE A 55 -7.21 -3.84 -1.60
CA ILE A 55 -5.93 -4.32 -2.19
C ILE A 55 -5.92 -5.84 -2.42
N MET A 56 -6.51 -6.61 -1.51
CA MET A 56 -6.63 -8.06 -1.70
C MET A 56 -7.39 -8.41 -2.97
N GLN A 57 -8.48 -7.70 -3.29
CA GLN A 57 -9.22 -7.90 -4.53
C GLN A 57 -8.37 -7.52 -5.75
N PHE A 58 -7.63 -6.42 -5.69
CA PHE A 58 -6.77 -5.94 -6.79
C PHE A 58 -5.66 -6.94 -7.13
N SER A 59 -5.22 -7.73 -6.15
CA SER A 59 -4.13 -8.69 -6.30
C SER A 59 -4.44 -9.85 -7.27
N HIS A 60 -5.72 -10.11 -7.61
CA HIS A 60 -6.15 -11.18 -8.52
C HIS A 60 -5.85 -10.91 -10.00
N CYS A 61 -5.10 -9.85 -10.33
CA CYS A 61 -4.73 -9.56 -11.71
C CYS A 61 -3.80 -10.62 -12.28
N ILE A 62 -4.24 -11.25 -13.37
CA ILE A 62 -3.47 -12.26 -14.13
C ILE A 62 -2.65 -11.65 -15.28
N GLY A 63 -2.65 -10.33 -15.45
CA GLY A 63 -1.83 -9.64 -16.45
C GLY A 63 -2.25 -9.86 -17.91
N CYS A 64 -3.53 -10.14 -18.19
CA CYS A 64 -4.02 -10.40 -19.54
C CYS A 64 -4.18 -9.17 -20.45
N SER A 65 -4.18 -7.95 -19.88
CA SER A 65 -4.32 -6.66 -20.59
C SER A 65 -5.60 -6.48 -21.43
N LEU A 66 -6.64 -7.30 -21.25
CA LEU A 66 -7.94 -7.09 -21.90
C LEU A 66 -8.55 -5.72 -21.59
N CYS A 67 -8.33 -5.22 -20.37
CA CYS A 67 -8.78 -3.90 -19.95
C CYS A 67 -8.13 -2.75 -20.72
N ASP A 68 -6.89 -2.90 -21.20
CA ASP A 68 -6.26 -1.87 -22.04
C ASP A 68 -6.90 -1.85 -23.42
N ALA A 69 -7.20 -3.03 -23.97
CA ALA A 69 -7.80 -3.17 -25.29
C ALA A 69 -9.24 -2.63 -25.35
N SER A 70 -9.99 -2.67 -24.23
CA SER A 70 -11.37 -2.14 -24.16
C SER A 70 -11.45 -0.68 -23.73
N CYS A 71 -10.34 -0.06 -23.30
CA CYS A 71 -10.36 1.28 -22.73
C CYS A 71 -10.36 2.36 -23.82
N PRO A 72 -11.38 3.24 -23.88
CA PRO A 72 -11.42 4.32 -24.86
C PRO A 72 -10.25 5.31 -24.73
N GLY A 73 -9.77 5.57 -23.51
CA GLY A 73 -8.62 6.47 -23.27
C GLY A 73 -7.33 5.99 -23.95
N MET A 74 -7.20 4.69 -24.21
CA MET A 74 -6.05 4.15 -24.97
C MET A 74 -6.07 4.51 -26.46
N LEU A 75 -7.19 5.02 -26.99
CA LEU A 75 -7.31 5.54 -28.35
C LEU A 75 -6.99 7.04 -28.44
N GLU A 76 -7.18 7.77 -27.33
CA GLU A 76 -7.05 9.22 -27.27
C GLU A 76 -5.66 9.67 -26.79
N PHE A 77 -5.04 8.89 -25.91
CA PHE A 77 -3.78 9.26 -25.25
C PHE A 77 -2.65 8.27 -25.58
N SER A 78 -1.43 8.79 -25.67
CA SER A 78 -0.24 7.94 -25.78
C SER A 78 0.04 7.21 -24.47
N ARG A 79 0.81 6.10 -24.52
CA ARG A 79 1.16 5.33 -23.30
C ARG A 79 1.99 6.11 -22.29
N ASP A 80 2.74 7.10 -22.74
CA ASP A 80 3.54 7.97 -21.86
C ASP A 80 2.65 8.93 -21.07
N GLN A 81 1.51 9.32 -21.63
CA GLN A 81 0.50 10.15 -20.96
C GLN A 81 -0.43 9.28 -20.11
N PHE A 82 -0.98 8.22 -20.71
CA PHE A 82 -1.91 7.31 -20.07
C PHE A 82 -1.40 5.86 -20.20
N PRO A 83 -0.78 5.31 -19.14
CA PRO A 83 -0.17 3.97 -19.17
C PRO A 83 -1.21 2.85 -19.32
N GLY A 84 -2.48 3.16 -19.04
CA GLY A 84 -3.62 2.28 -19.23
C GLY A 84 -4.08 1.56 -17.96
N PRO A 85 -5.32 1.03 -17.98
CA PRO A 85 -5.92 0.27 -16.88
C PRO A 85 -5.06 -0.84 -16.30
N SER A 86 -4.37 -1.61 -17.15
CA SER A 86 -3.59 -2.76 -16.69
C SER A 86 -2.41 -2.34 -15.83
N MET A 87 -1.80 -1.18 -16.10
CA MET A 87 -0.68 -0.64 -15.33
C MET A 87 -1.10 -0.17 -13.94
N PHE A 88 -2.28 0.44 -13.81
CA PHE A 88 -2.86 0.80 -12.50
C PHE A 88 -2.98 -0.43 -11.60
N VAL A 89 -3.49 -1.54 -12.14
CA VAL A 89 -3.68 -2.76 -11.37
C VAL A 89 -2.36 -3.50 -11.13
N ARG A 90 -1.55 -3.73 -12.17
CA ARG A 90 -0.38 -4.62 -12.09
C ARG A 90 0.78 -4.01 -11.31
N SER A 91 1.00 -2.71 -11.49
CA SER A 91 2.20 -2.03 -11.01
C SER A 91 1.83 -1.03 -9.93
N PHE A 92 1.00 -0.04 -10.25
CA PHE A 92 0.80 1.08 -9.34
C PHE A 92 0.11 0.67 -8.04
N SER A 93 -0.96 -0.14 -8.10
CA SER A 93 -1.63 -0.64 -6.89
C SER A 93 -0.73 -1.41 -5.90
N ARG A 94 0.46 -1.82 -6.35
CA ARG A 94 1.45 -2.59 -5.59
C ARG A 94 2.72 -1.79 -5.28
N SER A 95 2.92 -0.62 -5.89
CA SER A 95 4.08 0.25 -5.66
C SER A 95 3.66 1.58 -5.06
N MET A 96 3.28 1.53 -3.78
CA MET A 96 2.76 2.71 -3.07
C MET A 96 3.76 3.86 -2.99
N ILE A 97 5.06 3.57 -3.02
CA ILE A 97 6.13 4.58 -3.00
C ILE A 97 6.10 5.42 -4.28
N ASP A 98 5.67 4.85 -5.40
CA ASP A 98 5.72 5.49 -6.72
C ASP A 98 4.44 6.24 -7.10
N TYR A 99 3.45 6.34 -6.20
CA TYR A 99 2.17 6.99 -6.50
C TYR A 99 2.34 8.44 -6.97
N SER A 100 3.32 9.18 -6.44
CA SER A 100 3.67 10.55 -6.82
C SER A 100 4.02 10.68 -8.30
N HIS A 101 4.55 9.61 -8.90
CA HIS A 101 5.03 9.55 -10.28
C HIS A 101 4.00 8.99 -11.27
N VAL A 102 2.81 8.60 -10.80
CA VAL A 102 1.76 8.09 -11.69
C VAL A 102 1.13 9.27 -12.44
N PRO A 103 1.07 9.24 -13.78
CA PRO A 103 0.42 10.28 -14.57
C PRO A 103 -1.10 10.11 -14.46
N LEU A 104 -1.66 10.59 -13.35
CA LEU A 104 -3.10 10.61 -13.10
C LEU A 104 -3.65 12.01 -13.43
N HIS A 105 -4.37 12.09 -14.54
CA HIS A 105 -5.17 13.25 -14.89
C HIS A 105 -6.61 12.82 -15.12
N GLN A 106 -7.56 13.61 -14.61
CA GLN A 106 -8.99 13.30 -14.70
C GLN A 106 -9.46 13.14 -16.15
N GLU A 107 -8.79 13.79 -17.10
CA GLU A 107 -9.07 13.69 -18.53
C GLU A 107 -8.72 12.32 -19.14
N TYR A 108 -7.87 11.52 -18.51
CA TYR A 108 -7.44 10.22 -19.06
C TYR A 108 -8.40 9.07 -18.77
N CYS A 109 -9.14 9.15 -17.66
CA CYS A 109 -10.08 8.11 -17.24
C CYS A 109 -11.51 8.67 -17.17
N GLY A 110 -12.33 8.37 -18.18
CA GLY A 110 -13.74 8.79 -18.22
C GLY A 110 -14.70 7.99 -17.33
N SER A 111 -14.19 7.14 -16.42
CA SER A 111 -14.99 6.29 -15.51
C SER A 111 -16.11 5.48 -16.20
N CYS A 112 -15.88 5.05 -17.46
CA CYS A 112 -16.89 4.36 -18.27
C CYS A 112 -17.04 2.85 -17.98
N GLU A 113 -16.23 2.31 -17.06
CA GLU A 113 -16.24 0.89 -16.63
C GLU A 113 -16.01 -0.17 -17.74
N SER A 114 -15.70 0.23 -18.97
CA SER A 114 -15.40 -0.69 -20.10
C SER A 114 -14.25 -1.66 -19.79
N CYS A 115 -13.30 -1.24 -18.97
CA CYS A 115 -12.18 -2.07 -18.53
C CYS A 115 -12.59 -3.16 -17.52
N GLU A 116 -13.62 -2.90 -16.70
CA GLU A 116 -14.12 -3.84 -15.70
C GLU A 116 -15.01 -4.91 -16.33
N SER A 117 -15.83 -4.53 -17.31
CA SER A 117 -16.76 -5.45 -18.00
C SER A 117 -16.05 -6.60 -18.74
N VAL A 118 -14.81 -6.38 -19.18
CA VAL A 118 -13.98 -7.38 -19.85
C VAL A 118 -13.03 -8.12 -18.91
N CYS A 119 -12.98 -7.76 -17.62
CA CYS A 119 -12.01 -8.31 -16.67
C CYS A 119 -12.42 -9.73 -16.24
N PRO A 120 -11.64 -10.79 -16.57
CA PRO A 120 -12.01 -12.16 -16.23
C PRO A 120 -11.97 -12.44 -14.71
N THR A 121 -11.17 -11.68 -13.96
CA THR A 121 -11.04 -11.81 -12.51
C THR A 121 -11.82 -10.74 -11.72
N ARG A 122 -12.66 -9.95 -12.41
CA ARG A 122 -13.58 -8.95 -11.82
C ARG A 122 -12.88 -7.98 -10.87
N ILE A 123 -11.78 -7.41 -11.35
CA ILE A 123 -11.06 -6.37 -10.63
C ILE A 123 -11.82 -5.05 -10.79
N PRO A 124 -12.11 -4.33 -9.69
CA PRO A 124 -12.77 -3.03 -9.74
C PRO A 124 -11.72 -1.96 -10.09
N ILE A 125 -11.35 -1.88 -11.37
CA ILE A 125 -10.27 -1.03 -11.90
C ILE A 125 -10.50 0.46 -11.58
N HIS A 126 -11.75 0.93 -11.59
CA HIS A 126 -12.07 2.30 -11.21
C HIS A 126 -11.69 2.58 -9.76
N GLN A 127 -11.99 1.66 -8.84
CA GLN A 127 -11.57 1.80 -7.43
C GLN A 127 -10.05 1.73 -7.26
N VAL A 128 -9.34 0.99 -8.13
CA VAL A 128 -7.87 1.02 -8.16
C VAL A 128 -7.38 2.42 -8.53
N TYR A 129 -7.94 3.00 -9.59
CA TYR A 129 -7.62 4.35 -10.05
C TYR A 129 -7.86 5.39 -8.96
N GLU A 130 -9.02 5.36 -8.30
CA GLU A 130 -9.37 6.24 -7.18
C GLU A 130 -8.42 6.07 -5.98
N LEU A 131 -8.05 4.84 -5.63
CA LEU A 131 -7.11 4.60 -4.53
C LEU A 131 -5.75 5.25 -4.83
N ILE A 132 -5.23 5.06 -6.04
CA ILE A 132 -3.94 5.66 -6.44
C ILE A 132 -4.03 7.18 -6.39
N HIS A 133 -5.12 7.77 -6.92
CA HIS A 133 -5.32 9.22 -6.88
C HIS A 133 -5.34 9.77 -5.45
N LYS A 134 -6.14 9.15 -4.58
CA LYS A 134 -6.23 9.49 -3.15
C LYS A 134 -4.85 9.39 -2.47
N LYS A 135 -4.08 8.34 -2.74
CA LYS A 135 -2.76 8.15 -2.13
C LYS A 135 -1.70 9.10 -2.69
N GLN A 136 -1.80 9.47 -3.96
CA GLN A 136 -0.97 10.51 -4.55
C GLN A 136 -1.24 11.87 -3.90
N GLU A 137 -2.50 12.20 -3.63
CA GLU A 137 -2.86 13.40 -2.87
C GLU A 137 -2.32 13.37 -1.44
N GLU A 138 -2.46 12.25 -0.73
CA GLU A 138 -1.89 12.08 0.61
C GLU A 138 -0.36 12.28 0.59
N GLN A 139 0.34 11.75 -0.41
CA GLN A 139 1.79 11.99 -0.57
C GLN A 139 2.11 13.47 -0.83
N ARG A 140 1.34 14.14 -1.70
CA ARG A 140 1.53 15.57 -2.01
C ARG A 140 1.29 16.49 -0.81
N HIS A 141 0.26 16.21 -0.02
CA HIS A 141 -0.06 17.00 1.18
C HIS A 141 0.87 16.72 2.37
N HIS A 142 1.69 15.67 2.28
CA HIS A 142 2.68 15.32 3.28
C HIS A 142 4.12 15.69 2.90
N ALA A 143 4.38 16.11 1.66
CA ALA A 143 5.63 16.72 1.21
C ALA A 143 5.67 18.23 1.55
#